data_AF-A0A8S8XNE2-F1
#
_entry.id   AF-A0A8S8XNE2-F1
#
_cell.length_a   1.000
_cell.length_b   1.000
_cell.length_c   1.000
_cell.angle_alpha   90.00
_cell.angle_beta   90.00
_cell.angle_gamma   90.00
#
_symmetry.space_group_name_H-M   'P 1'
#
loop_
_entity.id
_entity.type
_entity.pdbx_description
1 polymer ?
#
loop_
_entity_poly.entity_id
_entity_poly.type
_entity_poly.pdbx_seq_one_letter_code
_entity_poly.pdbx_strand_id
1 'polypeptide(L)'
;MNEKSLVEIANEVISEFSNWKPLDLHIEDEADDEDIRAGLKTFLLEHTEVYDEITAMKRLHGEPMREVIDDKDIYPEKADQSLMCLSTAMANRPLGEIGSILIATRDSDFALVARAIEERFGFGVIANSRDLNSWLR
;
A
#
# COMPACT_ATOMS: atom_id res chain seq x y z
N MET A 1 -20.85 -38.77 7.07
CA MET A 1 -19.80 -37.88 6.52
C MET A 1 -18.80 -38.76 5.80
N ASN A 2 -18.54 -38.52 4.52
CA ASN A 2 -17.75 -39.43 3.69
C ASN A 2 -16.26 -39.06 3.79
N GLU A 3 -15.36 -40.03 3.90
CA GLU A 3 -13.92 -39.76 4.09
C GLU A 3 -13.34 -38.92 2.94
N LYS A 4 -13.82 -39.16 1.71
CA LYS A 4 -13.49 -38.35 0.53
C LYS A 4 -13.87 -36.88 0.66
N SER A 5 -15.05 -36.58 1.22
CA SER A 5 -15.48 -35.19 1.40
C SER A 5 -14.67 -34.45 2.47
N LEU A 6 -14.16 -35.15 3.49
CA LEU A 6 -13.25 -34.54 4.47
C LEU A 6 -11.91 -34.16 3.84
N VAL A 7 -11.38 -35.03 2.98
CA VAL A 7 -10.09 -34.81 2.31
C VAL A 7 -10.20 -33.66 1.30
N GLU A 8 -11.32 -33.54 0.58
CA GLU A 8 -11.56 -32.38 -0.30
C GLU A 8 -11.58 -31.07 0.48
N ILE A 9 -12.36 -30.99 1.56
CA ILE A 9 -12.41 -29.78 2.41
C ILE A 9 -11.04 -29.45 2.99
N ALA A 10 -10.29 -30.46 3.46
CA ALA A 10 -8.96 -30.25 4.00
C ALA A 10 -7.98 -29.73 2.93
N ASN A 11 -8.05 -30.24 1.70
CA ASN A 11 -7.21 -29.76 0.60
C ASN A 11 -7.59 -28.36 0.14
N GLU A 12 -8.88 -28.03 0.15
CA GLU A 12 -9.38 -26.70 -0.19
C GLU A 12 -8.86 -25.66 0.81
N VAL A 13 -9.00 -25.94 2.12
CA VAL A 13 -8.42 -25.15 3.21
C VAL A 13 -6.90 -25.06 3.06
N ILE A 14 -6.20 -26.18 2.87
CA ILE A 14 -4.74 -26.14 2.68
C ILE A 14 -4.39 -25.27 1.47
N SER A 15 -5.14 -25.31 0.37
CA SER A 15 -4.84 -24.47 -0.81
C SER A 15 -5.06 -22.98 -0.53
N GLU A 16 -6.11 -22.62 0.21
CA GLU A 16 -6.40 -21.24 0.60
C GLU A 16 -5.34 -20.67 1.55
N PHE A 17 -4.81 -21.51 2.45
CA PHE A 17 -3.85 -21.10 3.49
C PHE A 17 -2.38 -21.41 3.16
N SER A 18 -2.08 -22.12 2.06
CA SER A 18 -0.71 -22.39 1.60
C SER A 18 -0.21 -21.32 0.63
N ASN A 19 -0.54 -20.06 0.91
CA ASN A 19 0.00 -18.88 0.21
C ASN A 19 1.39 -18.46 0.75
N TRP A 20 1.96 -19.21 1.70
CA TRP A 20 3.30 -18.99 2.21
C TRP A 20 4.33 -19.21 1.10
N LYS A 21 4.81 -18.13 0.49
CA LYS A 21 6.07 -18.13 -0.26
C LYS A 21 7.24 -17.97 0.72
N PRO A 22 8.33 -18.74 0.60
CA PRO A 22 9.58 -18.44 1.31
C PRO A 22 9.95 -16.98 1.08
N LEU A 23 10.69 -16.36 2.01
CA LEU A 23 11.10 -14.96 1.89
C LEU A 23 11.86 -14.72 0.58
N ASP A 24 11.12 -14.37 -0.47
CA ASP A 24 11.68 -14.05 -1.77
C ASP A 24 12.16 -12.60 -1.68
N LEU A 25 13.46 -12.42 -1.92
CA LEU A 25 14.10 -11.11 -1.92
C LEU A 25 13.66 -10.26 -3.12
N HIS A 26 12.95 -10.82 -4.11
CA HIS A 26 12.40 -10.08 -5.25
C HIS A 26 11.01 -9.51 -4.92
N ILE A 27 10.94 -8.72 -3.84
CA ILE A 27 9.70 -8.03 -3.42
C ILE A 27 9.26 -7.01 -4.48
N GLU A 28 10.20 -6.51 -5.28
CA GLU A 28 9.95 -5.56 -6.37
C GLU A 28 8.98 -6.12 -7.43
N ASP A 29 9.08 -7.42 -7.75
CA ASP A 29 8.17 -8.07 -8.71
C ASP A 29 6.73 -8.18 -8.17
N GLU A 30 6.57 -8.24 -6.84
CA GLU A 30 5.25 -8.24 -6.18
C GLU A 30 4.71 -6.83 -5.93
N ALA A 31 5.54 -5.79 -5.98
CA ALA A 31 5.05 -4.40 -6.02
C ALA A 31 4.28 -4.11 -7.34
N ASP A 32 4.50 -4.94 -8.36
CA ASP A 32 3.77 -4.92 -9.63
C ASP A 32 2.53 -5.84 -9.65
N ASP A 33 2.17 -6.42 -8.50
CA ASP A 33 0.94 -7.21 -8.36
C ASP A 33 -0.31 -6.41 -8.79
N GLU A 34 -1.12 -7.05 -9.64
CA GLU A 34 -2.28 -6.41 -10.27
C GLU A 34 -3.36 -6.04 -9.24
N ASP A 35 -3.55 -6.86 -8.20
CA ASP A 35 -4.52 -6.61 -7.15
C ASP A 35 -4.08 -5.43 -6.26
N ILE A 36 -2.78 -5.35 -5.92
CA ILE A 36 -2.23 -4.22 -5.18
C ILE A 36 -2.37 -2.92 -5.99
N ARG A 37 -2.02 -2.95 -7.28
CA ARG A 37 -2.16 -1.78 -8.17
C ARG A 37 -3.62 -1.36 -8.35
N ALA A 38 -4.54 -2.31 -8.50
CA ALA A 38 -5.98 -2.02 -8.58
C ALA A 38 -6.53 -1.44 -7.26
N GLY A 39 -6.09 -1.99 -6.12
CA GLY A 39 -6.41 -1.49 -4.79
C GLY A 39 -5.92 -0.06 -4.58
N LEU A 40 -4.69 0.24 -5.00
CA LEU A 40 -4.11 1.59 -4.96
C LEU A 40 -4.89 2.54 -5.88
N LYS A 41 -5.20 2.16 -7.12
CA LYS A 41 -6.00 2.99 -8.04
C LYS A 41 -7.36 3.34 -7.42
N THR A 42 -8.03 2.35 -6.84
CA THR A 42 -9.33 2.55 -6.19
C THR A 42 -9.21 3.50 -4.99
N PHE A 43 -8.19 3.32 -4.16
CA PHE A 43 -7.90 4.22 -3.04
C PHE A 43 -7.70 5.67 -3.48
N LEU A 44 -6.88 5.90 -4.50
CA LEU A 44 -6.58 7.23 -4.99
C LEU A 44 -7.83 7.89 -5.60
N LEU A 45 -8.68 7.12 -6.28
CA LEU A 45 -10.00 7.59 -6.76
C LEU A 45 -10.95 7.97 -5.61
N GLU A 46 -11.01 7.18 -4.54
CA GLU A 46 -11.83 7.50 -3.37
C GLU A 46 -11.35 8.77 -2.64
N HIS A 47 -10.05 9.07 -2.70
CA HIS A 47 -9.44 10.24 -2.06
C HIS A 47 -9.16 11.38 -3.06
N THR A 48 -9.86 11.39 -4.21
CA THR A 48 -9.65 12.39 -5.27
C THR A 48 -9.71 13.82 -4.73
N GLU A 49 -10.67 14.15 -3.86
CA GLU A 49 -10.83 15.50 -3.31
C GLU A 49 -9.57 15.97 -2.56
N VAL A 50 -8.96 15.09 -1.77
CA VAL A 50 -7.73 15.41 -1.04
C VAL A 50 -6.56 15.61 -2.00
N TYR A 51 -6.42 14.74 -2.99
CA TYR A 51 -5.34 14.86 -3.98
C TYR A 51 -5.51 16.05 -4.93
N ASP A 52 -6.74 16.47 -5.21
CA ASP A 52 -7.04 17.71 -5.94
C ASP A 52 -6.56 18.93 -5.16
N GLU A 53 -6.85 19.00 -3.85
CA GLU A 53 -6.34 20.07 -2.99
C GLU A 53 -4.81 20.09 -2.94
N ILE A 54 -4.17 18.92 -2.77
CA ILE A 54 -2.71 18.81 -2.78
C ILE A 54 -2.14 19.31 -4.11
N THR A 55 -2.74 18.90 -5.22
CA THR A 55 -2.30 19.28 -6.56
C THR A 55 -2.47 20.76 -6.79
N ALA A 56 -3.57 21.37 -6.34
CA ALA A 56 -3.75 22.81 -6.37
C ALA A 56 -2.66 23.54 -5.56
N MET A 57 -2.31 23.04 -4.36
CA MET A 57 -1.26 23.63 -3.54
C MET A 57 0.15 23.49 -4.16
N LYS A 58 0.47 22.33 -4.74
CA LYS A 58 1.75 22.11 -5.44
C LYS A 58 1.85 23.01 -6.68
N ARG A 59 0.75 23.19 -7.43
CA ARG A 59 0.64 24.10 -8.59
C ARG A 59 0.96 25.57 -8.29
N LEU A 60 0.77 26.01 -7.05
CA LEU A 60 1.14 27.37 -6.63
C LEU A 60 2.67 27.59 -6.60
N HIS A 61 3.46 26.52 -6.46
CA HIS A 61 4.91 26.59 -6.32
C HIS A 61 5.68 26.02 -7.53
N GLY A 62 4.99 25.49 -8.54
CA GLY A 62 5.56 24.92 -9.76
C GLY A 62 4.59 23.95 -10.44
N GLU A 63 4.90 23.40 -11.60
CA GLU A 63 4.08 22.36 -12.25
C GLU A 63 4.55 20.99 -11.75
N PRO A 64 3.84 20.33 -10.82
CA PRO A 64 4.24 19.01 -10.34
C PRO A 64 4.11 17.98 -11.47
N MET A 65 5.08 17.06 -11.57
CA MET A 65 4.88 15.86 -12.39
C MET A 65 3.78 15.02 -11.72
N ARG A 66 2.68 14.80 -12.43
CA ARG A 66 1.53 14.01 -11.98
C ARG A 66 1.25 12.91 -13.01
N GLU A 67 0.77 11.76 -12.55
CA GLU A 67 0.22 10.76 -13.47
C GLU A 67 -1.26 11.04 -13.74
N VAL A 68 -1.73 10.61 -14.92
CA VAL A 68 -3.14 10.72 -15.33
C VAL A 68 -3.80 9.36 -15.16
N ILE A 69 -4.86 9.29 -14.37
CA ILE A 69 -5.74 8.12 -14.31
C ILE A 69 -7.18 8.59 -14.57
N ASP A 70 -7.88 7.87 -15.45
CA ASP A 70 -9.28 8.15 -15.82
C ASP A 70 -9.53 9.63 -16.20
N ASP A 71 -8.66 10.18 -17.08
CA ASP A 71 -8.68 11.56 -17.59
C ASP A 71 -8.54 12.65 -16.52
N LYS A 72 -8.12 12.27 -15.31
CA LYS A 72 -7.84 13.17 -14.19
C LYS A 72 -6.34 13.22 -13.90
N ASP A 73 -5.81 14.44 -13.90
CA ASP A 73 -4.40 14.74 -13.60
C ASP A 73 -4.18 14.84 -12.08
N ILE A 74 -4.39 13.72 -11.36
CA ILE A 74 -4.56 13.71 -9.90
C ILE A 74 -3.89 12.51 -9.26
N TYR A 75 -2.58 12.33 -9.40
CA TYR A 75 -1.93 11.19 -8.74
C TYR A 75 -0.53 11.51 -8.25
N PRO A 76 -0.09 10.91 -7.12
CA PRO A 76 1.33 10.88 -6.75
C PRO A 76 2.18 10.44 -7.95
N GLU A 77 3.45 10.83 -7.96
CA GLU A 77 4.36 10.42 -9.04
C GLU A 77 4.42 8.90 -9.13
N LYS A 78 4.77 8.36 -10.31
CA LYS A 78 4.90 6.92 -10.51
C LYS A 78 5.80 6.27 -9.44
N ALA A 79 6.87 6.97 -9.07
CA ALA A 79 7.78 6.53 -8.03
C ALA A 79 7.09 6.41 -6.65
N ASP A 80 6.24 7.38 -6.29
CA ASP A 80 5.48 7.35 -5.04
C ASP A 80 4.47 6.19 -5.04
N GLN A 81 3.77 5.99 -6.16
CA GLN A 81 2.86 4.86 -6.31
C GLN A 81 3.58 3.51 -6.18
N SER A 82 4.76 3.37 -6.80
CA SER A 82 5.60 2.18 -6.65
C SER A 82 6.02 1.95 -5.20
N LEU A 83 6.36 3.00 -4.44
CA LEU A 83 6.66 2.89 -3.01
C LEU A 83 5.45 2.46 -2.18
N MET A 84 4.26 2.99 -2.48
CA MET A 84 3.01 2.57 -1.83
C MET A 84 2.70 1.09 -2.12
N CYS A 85 2.83 0.65 -3.37
CA CYS A 85 2.64 -0.76 -3.73
C CYS A 85 3.65 -1.68 -3.05
N LEU A 86 4.94 -1.31 -3.06
CA LEU A 86 5.99 -2.09 -2.41
C LEU A 86 5.74 -2.22 -0.90
N SER A 87 5.36 -1.12 -0.25
CA SER A 87 5.07 -1.12 1.19
C SER A 87 3.85 -1.96 1.53
N THR A 88 2.85 -1.96 0.65
CA THR A 88 1.66 -2.84 0.75
C THR A 88 2.05 -4.31 0.60
N ALA A 89 2.86 -4.65 -0.41
CA ALA A 89 3.34 -6.01 -0.61
C ALA A 89 4.13 -6.51 0.61
N MET A 90 4.97 -5.66 1.20
CA MET A 90 5.70 -5.99 2.43
C MET A 90 4.77 -6.13 3.64
N ALA A 91 3.78 -5.26 3.79
CA ALA A 91 2.83 -5.30 4.92
C ALA A 91 1.90 -6.52 4.85
N ASN A 92 1.57 -7.01 3.65
CA ASN A 92 0.76 -8.22 3.45
C ASN A 92 1.53 -9.52 3.73
N ARG A 93 2.86 -9.45 3.86
CA ARG A 93 3.68 -10.64 4.15
C ARG A 93 3.79 -10.89 5.66
N PRO A 94 3.73 -12.17 6.09
CA PRO A 94 4.08 -12.55 7.46
C PRO A 94 5.61 -12.52 7.62
N LEU A 95 6.18 -11.32 7.70
CA LEU A 95 7.61 -11.13 7.92
C LEU A 95 7.94 -11.37 9.40
N GLY A 96 8.59 -12.50 9.70
CA GLY A 96 9.02 -12.81 11.06
C GLY A 96 9.90 -11.69 11.65
N GLU A 97 9.68 -11.37 12.93
CA GLU A 97 10.39 -10.32 13.69
C GLU A 97 10.11 -8.86 13.25
N ILE A 98 9.41 -8.64 12.14
CA ILE A 98 9.03 -7.31 11.66
C ILE A 98 7.59 -7.01 12.11
N GLY A 99 7.44 -6.04 13.01
CA GLY A 99 6.12 -5.66 13.57
C GLY A 99 5.37 -4.58 12.78
N SER A 100 6.05 -3.83 11.92
CA SER A 100 5.44 -2.76 11.10
C SER A 100 6.32 -2.36 9.92
N ILE A 101 5.70 -1.87 8.85
CA ILE A 101 6.36 -1.23 7.70
C ILE A 101 6.08 0.26 7.79
N LEU A 102 7.12 1.10 7.68
CA LEU A 102 7.02 2.55 7.87
C LEU A 102 7.72 3.29 6.73
N ILE A 103 7.01 4.22 6.09
CA ILE A 103 7.59 5.17 5.14
C ILE A 103 7.94 6.47 5.87
N ALA A 104 9.21 6.83 5.89
CA ALA A 104 9.66 8.12 6.42
C ALA A 104 9.66 9.18 5.31
N THR A 105 8.58 9.94 5.18
CA THR A 105 8.44 10.99 4.16
C THR A 105 7.65 12.19 4.65
N ARG A 106 8.02 13.37 4.17
CA ARG A 106 7.28 14.62 4.37
C ARG A 106 6.38 14.98 3.18
N ASP A 107 6.36 14.16 2.14
CA ASP A 107 5.52 14.43 0.99
C ASP A 107 4.04 14.37 1.41
N SER A 108 3.32 15.42 1.05
CA SER A 108 1.88 15.57 1.24
C SER A 108 1.08 14.42 0.61
N ASP A 109 1.59 13.82 -0.47
CA ASP A 109 0.93 12.70 -1.17
C ASP A 109 0.81 11.45 -0.28
N PHE A 110 1.64 11.34 0.77
CA PHE A 110 1.56 10.31 1.80
C PHE A 110 1.02 10.88 3.12
N ALA A 111 1.54 12.04 3.55
CA ALA A 111 1.33 12.56 4.90
C ALA A 111 -0.13 12.97 5.18
N LEU A 112 -0.84 13.51 4.19
CA LEU A 112 -2.23 13.98 4.39
C LEU A 112 -3.25 12.83 4.43
N VAL A 113 -2.92 11.70 3.82
CA VAL A 113 -3.75 10.48 3.81
C VAL A 113 -3.14 9.37 4.67
N ALA A 114 -2.15 9.67 5.51
CA ALA A 114 -1.35 8.69 6.26
C ALA A 114 -2.21 7.69 7.04
N ARG A 115 -3.28 8.18 7.67
CA ARG A 115 -4.19 7.33 8.43
C ARG A 115 -4.99 6.36 7.55
N ALA A 116 -5.50 6.86 6.42
CA ALA A 116 -6.25 6.04 5.47
C ALA A 116 -5.35 5.00 4.78
N ILE A 117 -4.08 5.36 4.54
CA ILE A 117 -3.06 4.43 4.05
C ILE A 117 -2.83 3.29 5.05
N GLU A 118 -2.61 3.62 6.34
CA GLU A 118 -2.38 2.63 7.39
C GLU A 118 -3.55 1.64 7.49
N GLU A 119 -4.78 2.15 7.46
CA GLU A 119 -6.00 1.33 7.59
C GLU A 119 -6.24 0.43 6.37
N ARG A 120 -5.89 0.87 5.16
CA ARG A 120 -6.15 0.11 3.94
C ARG A 120 -5.02 -0.82 3.51
N PHE A 121 -3.78 -0.39 3.71
CA PHE A 121 -2.59 -1.06 3.16
C PHE A 121 -1.64 -1.60 4.24
N GLY A 122 -1.89 -1.31 5.52
CA GLY A 122 -1.16 -1.89 6.64
C GLY A 122 0.24 -1.33 6.88
N PHE A 123 0.67 -0.30 6.14
CA PHE A 123 1.93 0.41 6.38
C PHE A 123 1.69 1.82 6.92
N GLY A 124 2.58 2.27 7.81
CA GLY A 124 2.52 3.60 8.41
C GLY A 124 3.34 4.64 7.66
N VAL A 125 3.02 5.92 7.86
CA VAL A 125 3.78 7.07 7.36
C VAL A 125 4.28 7.90 8.53
N ILE A 126 5.56 8.28 8.49
CA ILE A 126 6.23 9.11 9.51
C ILE A 126 6.80 10.36 8.84
N ALA A 127 6.20 11.52 9.10
CA ALA A 127 6.67 12.79 8.55
C ALA A 127 7.65 13.50 9.47
N ASN A 128 7.63 13.20 10.76
CA ASN A 128 8.53 13.81 11.74
C ASN A 128 8.79 12.88 12.94
N SER A 129 9.76 13.27 13.77
CA SER A 129 10.17 12.48 14.94
C SER A 129 9.09 12.30 16.01
N ARG A 130 8.07 13.16 16.05
CA ARG A 130 6.92 12.97 16.97
C ARG A 130 6.02 11.85 16.49
N ASP A 131 5.83 11.70 15.19
CA ASP A 131 5.02 10.63 14.60
C ASP A 131 5.63 9.27 14.95
N LEU A 132 6.97 9.17 14.92
CA LEU A 132 7.70 7.96 15.29
C LEU A 132 7.44 7.50 16.74
N ASN A 133 7.18 8.41 17.67
CA ASN A 133 6.90 8.05 19.06
C ASN A 133 5.62 7.21 19.21
N SER A 134 4.68 7.30 18.26
CA SER A 134 3.48 6.44 18.29
C SER A 134 3.80 4.97 18.01
N TRP A 135 4.95 4.69 17.39
CA TRP A 135 5.40 3.35 16.97
C TRP A 135 6.45 2.72 17.90
N LEU A 136 7.18 3.52 18.70
CA LEU A 136 8.29 3.07 19.56
C LEU A 136 7.85 2.57 20.96
N ARG A 137 6.69 1.91 21.07
CA ARG A 137 6.19 1.43 22.37
C ARG A 137 7.08 0.37 23.02
#